data_AF-A0AAE0TL46-F1
#
_entry.id   AF-A0AAE0TL46-F1
#
_cell.length_a   1.000
_cell.length_b   1.000
_cell.length_c   1.000
_cell.angle_alpha   90.00
_cell.angle_beta   90.00
_cell.angle_gamma   90.00
#
_symmetry.space_group_name_H-M   'P 1'
#
loop_
_entity.id
_entity.type
_entity.pdbx_description
1 polymer ?
#
loop_
_entity_poly.entity_id
_entity_poly.type
_entity_poly.pdbx_seq_one_letter_code
_entity_poly.pdbx_strand_id
1 'polypeptide(L)'
;MVQLFYYETRGKCCRKVFNYEGYPTKVLLFPYEGWAQPALMSYWLLKTYWWSRSRVKIIEVIGSKKVSTKGKMIDKGNGTMVITGKFKDISIPDFRMVLNTNVSNEDFQQGYCVTGTLERGDKRKGELQLTQYAMVKRKGY
;
A
#
# COMPACT_ATOMS: atom_id res chain seq x y z
N MET A 1 5.77 9.30 -23.72
CA MET A 1 5.50 7.84 -23.71
C MET A 1 5.23 7.25 -22.32
N VAL A 2 5.65 7.90 -21.21
CA VAL A 2 5.42 7.43 -19.81
C VAL A 2 3.93 7.41 -19.43
N GLN A 3 3.13 8.36 -19.92
CA GLN A 3 1.71 8.47 -19.57
C GLN A 3 0.85 7.33 -20.15
N LEU A 4 1.20 6.85 -21.36
CA LEU A 4 0.53 5.70 -22.01
C LEU A 4 0.64 4.43 -21.18
N PHE A 5 1.79 4.17 -20.54
CA PHE A 5 1.97 3.00 -19.68
C PHE A 5 0.91 2.96 -18.56
N TYR A 6 0.62 4.10 -17.92
CA TYR A 6 -0.36 4.15 -16.83
C TYR A 6 -1.80 3.99 -17.30
N TYR A 7 -2.13 4.49 -18.49
CA TYR A 7 -3.43 4.19 -19.12
C TYR A 7 -3.56 2.71 -19.46
N GLU A 8 -2.51 2.11 -20.03
CA GLU A 8 -2.50 0.69 -20.42
C GLU A 8 -2.47 -0.26 -19.22
N THR A 9 -1.93 0.17 -18.08
CA THR A 9 -1.79 -0.66 -16.87
C THR A 9 -2.90 -0.44 -15.84
N ARG A 10 -3.81 0.50 -16.08
CA ARG A 10 -5.01 0.69 -15.27
C ARG A 10 -5.83 -0.60 -15.24
N GLY A 11 -6.16 -1.06 -14.04
CA GLY A 11 -6.84 -2.34 -13.81
C GLY A 11 -6.01 -3.60 -14.10
N LYS A 12 -4.71 -3.48 -14.41
CA LYS A 12 -3.80 -4.64 -14.57
C LYS A 12 -3.05 -4.94 -13.26
N CYS A 13 -2.41 -6.10 -13.21
CA CYS A 13 -1.58 -6.59 -12.10
C CYS A 13 -0.74 -5.49 -11.40
N CYS A 14 -0.98 -5.28 -10.09
CA CYS A 14 -0.27 -4.26 -9.27
C CYS A 14 1.24 -4.46 -9.29
N ARG A 15 1.71 -5.71 -9.40
CA ARG A 15 3.14 -6.02 -9.46
C ARG A 15 3.81 -5.39 -10.68
N LYS A 16 3.13 -5.32 -11.83
CA LYS A 16 3.67 -4.69 -13.05
C LYS A 16 3.87 -3.19 -12.83
N VAL A 17 2.91 -2.54 -12.15
CA VAL A 17 3.01 -1.12 -11.80
C VAL A 17 4.16 -0.89 -10.81
N PHE A 18 4.28 -1.70 -9.75
CA PHE A 18 5.36 -1.56 -8.76
C PHE A 18 6.76 -1.73 -9.37
N ASN A 19 6.94 -2.66 -10.30
CA ASN A 19 8.20 -2.83 -11.00
C ASN A 19 8.57 -1.62 -11.88
N TYR A 20 7.57 -0.89 -12.39
CA TYR A 20 7.79 0.30 -13.22
C TYR A 20 8.11 1.54 -12.39
N GLU A 21 7.39 1.75 -11.29
CA GLU A 21 7.62 2.89 -10.39
C GLU A 21 9.02 2.90 -9.79
N GLY A 22 9.51 1.70 -9.43
CA GLY A 22 10.84 1.50 -8.89
C GLY A 22 10.83 0.81 -7.52
N TYR A 23 12.03 0.63 -6.98
CA TYR A 23 12.27 -0.11 -5.75
C TYR A 23 13.06 0.74 -4.74
N PRO A 24 12.62 0.83 -3.47
CA PRO A 24 11.37 0.31 -2.92
C PRO A 24 10.14 1.12 -3.38
N THR A 25 8.99 0.46 -3.52
CA THR A 25 7.74 1.16 -3.83
C THR A 25 7.28 1.95 -2.61
N LYS A 26 7.05 3.26 -2.77
CA LYS A 26 6.58 4.15 -1.71
C LYS A 26 5.05 4.26 -1.75
N VAL A 27 4.40 3.84 -0.67
CA VAL A 27 2.95 3.97 -0.46
C VAL A 27 2.72 5.09 0.55
N LEU A 28 2.08 6.17 0.12
CA LEU A 28 1.67 7.28 0.96
C LEU A 28 0.41 6.89 1.73
N LEU A 29 0.37 7.19 3.03
CA LEU A 29 -0.77 6.91 3.89
C LEU A 29 -1.43 8.21 4.33
N PHE A 30 -2.71 8.35 3.99
CA PHE A 30 -3.53 9.50 4.37
C PHE A 30 -4.52 9.07 5.47
N PRO A 31 -4.68 9.86 6.54
CA PRO A 31 -5.59 9.53 7.62
C PRO A 31 -7.04 9.40 7.13
N TYR A 32 -7.76 8.39 7.62
CA TYR A 32 -9.20 8.31 7.45
C TYR A 32 -9.88 9.09 8.59
N GLU A 33 -10.74 10.04 8.27
CA GLU A 33 -11.37 10.95 9.25
C GLU A 33 -12.26 10.24 10.26
N GLY A 34 -12.81 9.07 9.92
CA GLY A 34 -13.60 8.25 10.83
C GLY A 34 -12.77 7.44 11.84
N TRP A 35 -11.44 7.53 11.81
CA TRP A 35 -10.56 6.82 12.74
C TRP A 35 -10.37 7.61 14.04
N ALA A 36 -10.58 6.97 15.18
CA ALA A 36 -10.57 7.61 16.49
C ALA A 36 -9.19 8.13 16.96
N GLN A 37 -8.10 7.78 16.26
CA GLN A 37 -6.75 8.22 16.61
C GLN A 37 -6.17 9.14 15.52
N PRO A 38 -5.41 10.18 15.90
CA PRO A 38 -4.72 11.02 14.92
C PRO A 38 -3.71 10.17 14.15
N ALA A 39 -4.02 9.89 12.88
CA ALA A 39 -3.10 9.20 11.99
C ALA A 39 -2.07 10.21 11.47
N LEU A 40 -0.85 10.14 12.03
CA LEU A 40 0.29 10.93 11.57
C LEU A 40 0.56 10.64 10.09
N MET A 41 0.96 11.68 9.34
CA MET A 41 1.45 11.51 7.98
C MET A 41 2.59 10.50 7.98
N SER A 42 2.35 9.38 7.31
CA SER A 42 3.24 8.24 7.30
C SER A 42 3.28 7.66 5.90
N TYR A 43 4.33 6.93 5.61
CA TYR A 43 4.43 6.20 4.36
C TYR A 43 5.09 4.87 4.59
N TRP A 44 4.72 3.90 3.78
CA TRP A 44 5.31 2.58 3.77
C TRP A 44 6.24 2.42 2.59
N LEU A 45 7.40 1.82 2.83
CA LEU A 45 8.28 1.34 1.79
C LEU A 45 8.08 -0.17 1.64
N LEU A 46 7.58 -0.58 0.48
CA LEU A 46 7.40 -1.97 0.13
C LEU A 46 8.65 -2.48 -0.61
N LYS A 47 9.32 -3.44 0.02
CA LYS A 47 10.47 -4.14 -0.54
C LYS A 47 10.06 -5.55 -0.93
N THR A 48 9.79 -5.75 -2.20
CA THR A 48 9.57 -7.09 -2.78
C THR A 48 10.89 -7.85 -2.88
N TYR A 49 10.81 -9.18 -2.83
CA TYR A 49 11.98 -10.04 -3.02
C TYR A 49 11.96 -10.62 -4.44
N TRP A 50 13.09 -10.58 -5.14
CA TRP A 50 13.25 -11.22 -6.44
C TRP A 50 12.92 -12.72 -6.42
N TRP A 51 13.32 -13.45 -5.37
CA TRP A 51 13.04 -14.89 -5.19
C TRP A 51 11.64 -15.23 -4.68
N SER A 52 10.82 -14.25 -4.28
CA SER A 52 9.50 -14.54 -3.71
C SER A 52 8.42 -13.63 -4.26
N ARG A 53 7.38 -14.27 -4.80
CA ARG A 53 6.21 -13.53 -5.28
C ARG A 53 5.24 -13.13 -4.17
N SER A 54 5.30 -13.81 -3.03
CA SER A 54 4.32 -13.68 -1.95
C SER A 54 4.86 -13.04 -0.68
N ARG A 55 6.17 -12.78 -0.58
CA ARG A 55 6.76 -12.13 0.59
C ARG A 55 7.12 -10.68 0.27
N VAL A 56 6.92 -9.80 1.23
CA VAL A 56 7.30 -8.39 1.15
C VAL A 56 7.85 -7.94 2.51
N LYS A 57 8.92 -7.14 2.49
CA LYS A 57 9.36 -6.40 3.68
C LYS A 57 8.72 -5.02 3.64
N ILE A 58 8.07 -4.65 4.72
CA ILE A 58 7.37 -3.39 4.88
C ILE A 58 8.17 -2.57 5.87
N ILE A 59 8.48 -1.33 5.51
CA ILE A 59 9.11 -0.37 6.40
C ILE A 59 8.15 0.81 6.53
N GLU A 60 7.55 0.94 7.68
CA GLU A 60 6.75 2.09 8.05
C GLU A 60 7.66 3.22 8.50
N VAL A 61 7.46 4.41 7.93
CA VAL A 61 8.16 5.63 8.30
C VAL A 61 7.14 6.64 8.82
N ILE A 62 7.31 7.04 10.08
CA ILE A 62 6.50 8.04 10.77
C ILE A 62 7.47 9.09 11.31
N GLY A 63 7.53 10.26 10.67
CA GLY A 63 8.53 11.28 10.97
C GLY A 63 9.96 10.71 10.89
N SER A 64 10.70 10.75 12.00
CA SER A 64 12.05 10.17 12.13
C SER A 64 12.07 8.69 12.49
N LYS A 65 10.94 8.12 12.96
CA LYS A 65 10.86 6.72 13.39
C LYS A 65 10.66 5.79 12.19
N LYS A 66 11.37 4.66 12.20
CA LYS A 66 11.25 3.61 11.19
C LYS A 66 11.00 2.27 11.87
N VAL A 67 9.90 1.63 11.54
CA VAL A 67 9.56 0.28 12.04
C VAL A 67 9.45 -0.65 10.85
N SER A 68 10.03 -1.84 10.96
CA SER A 68 10.02 -2.81 9.86
C SER A 68 9.35 -4.12 10.24
N THR A 69 8.63 -4.69 9.29
CA THR A 69 8.02 -6.00 9.43
C THR A 69 8.04 -6.77 8.10
N LYS A 70 7.68 -8.05 8.14
CA LYS A 70 7.48 -8.91 6.98
C LYS A 70 5.99 -9.16 6.81
N GLY A 71 5.51 -9.05 5.59
CA GLY A 71 4.14 -9.33 5.20
C GLY A 71 4.05 -10.39 4.11
N LYS A 72 2.83 -10.91 3.95
CA LYS A 72 2.40 -11.71 2.82
C LYS A 72 1.69 -10.80 1.83
N MET A 73 2.13 -10.81 0.58
CA MET A 73 1.56 -10.10 -0.55
C MET A 73 0.86 -11.11 -1.46
N ILE A 74 -0.37 -10.82 -1.86
CA ILE A 74 -1.17 -11.65 -2.76
C ILE A 74 -1.73 -10.76 -3.84
N ASP A 75 -1.30 -10.97 -5.07
CA ASP A 75 -1.88 -10.32 -6.25
C ASP A 75 -3.07 -11.17 -6.73
N LYS A 76 -4.23 -10.55 -6.93
CA LYS A 76 -5.46 -11.20 -7.41
C LYS A 76 -5.52 -11.27 -8.93
N GLY A 77 -4.58 -10.64 -9.65
CA GLY A 77 -4.50 -10.65 -11.11
C GLY A 77 -5.45 -9.67 -11.80
N ASN A 78 -6.52 -9.24 -11.14
CA ASN A 78 -7.52 -8.29 -11.61
C ASN A 78 -7.20 -6.83 -11.22
N GLY A 79 -5.92 -6.52 -11.02
CA GLY A 79 -5.49 -5.20 -10.55
C GLY A 79 -5.70 -4.93 -9.06
N THR A 80 -6.17 -5.92 -8.29
CA THR A 80 -6.21 -5.86 -6.83
C THR A 80 -5.05 -6.63 -6.21
N MET A 81 -4.39 -6.04 -5.21
CA MET A 81 -3.36 -6.67 -4.41
C MET A 81 -3.68 -6.53 -2.93
N VAL A 82 -3.49 -7.61 -2.18
CA VAL A 82 -3.70 -7.63 -0.73
C VAL A 82 -2.38 -7.92 -0.04
N ILE A 83 -2.00 -7.07 0.91
CA ILE A 83 -0.81 -7.24 1.73
C ILE A 83 -1.27 -7.37 3.19
N THR A 84 -0.91 -8.47 3.84
CA THR A 84 -1.23 -8.73 5.25
C THR A 84 0.03 -8.99 6.04
N GLY A 85 0.05 -8.60 7.30
CA GLY A 85 1.14 -8.93 8.19
C GLY A 85 0.88 -8.42 9.60
N LYS A 86 1.93 -8.41 10.41
CA LYS A 86 1.85 -7.91 11.77
C LYS A 86 3.09 -7.12 12.17
N PHE A 87 2.95 -6.00 12.84
CA PHE A 87 4.03 -5.33 13.53
C PHE A 87 4.20 -5.95 14.92
N LYS A 88 5.45 -6.16 15.34
CA LYS A 88 5.75 -6.62 16.71
C LYS A 88 5.72 -5.44 17.67
N ASP A 89 5.40 -5.70 18.92
CA ASP A 89 5.53 -4.75 20.02
C ASP A 89 4.63 -3.50 19.88
N ILE A 90 3.46 -3.67 19.24
CA ILE A 90 2.41 -2.64 19.10
C ILE A 90 1.08 -3.24 19.57
N SER A 91 0.24 -2.44 20.22
CA SER A 91 -1.09 -2.85 20.74
C SER A 91 -2.04 -3.33 19.65
N ILE A 92 -1.92 -2.78 18.44
CA ILE A 92 -2.71 -3.11 17.25
C ILE A 92 -1.76 -3.71 16.21
N PRO A 93 -1.39 -5.00 16.36
CA PRO A 93 -0.27 -5.56 15.62
C PRO A 93 -0.62 -5.89 14.18
N ASP A 94 -1.85 -6.36 13.91
CA ASP A 94 -2.21 -6.87 12.59
C ASP A 94 -2.61 -5.74 11.64
N PHE A 95 -2.31 -5.94 10.36
CA PHE A 95 -2.74 -5.04 9.32
C PHE A 95 -3.16 -5.80 8.05
N ARG A 96 -4.03 -5.15 7.29
CA ARG A 96 -4.45 -5.56 5.96
C ARG A 96 -4.51 -4.33 5.07
N MET A 97 -3.66 -4.31 4.06
CA MET A 97 -3.64 -3.29 3.03
C MET A 97 -4.22 -3.87 1.75
N VAL A 98 -5.19 -3.19 1.16
CA VAL A 98 -5.77 -3.53 -0.14
C VAL A 98 -5.41 -2.41 -1.11
N LEU A 99 -4.74 -2.75 -2.21
CA LEU A 99 -4.28 -1.83 -3.23
C LEU A 99 -4.93 -2.18 -4.56
N ASN A 100 -5.26 -1.17 -5.36
CA ASN A 100 -5.97 -1.28 -6.62
C ASN A 100 -5.33 -0.38 -7.68
N THR A 101 -5.08 -0.94 -8.86
CA THR A 101 -4.63 -0.19 -10.06
C THR A 101 -5.78 0.36 -10.88
N ASN A 102 -7.03 -0.05 -10.60
CA ASN A 102 -8.21 0.60 -11.14
C ASN A 102 -8.50 1.89 -10.37
N VAL A 103 -7.65 2.88 -10.61
CA VAL A 103 -7.70 4.20 -9.99
C VAL A 103 -8.86 5.01 -10.59
N SER A 104 -9.47 5.92 -9.83
CA SER A 104 -10.48 6.86 -10.35
C SER A 104 -9.86 7.85 -11.35
N ASN A 105 -10.67 8.57 -12.13
CA ASN A 105 -10.11 9.58 -13.06
C ASN A 105 -9.50 10.76 -12.29
N GLU A 106 -10.12 11.10 -11.18
CA GLU A 106 -9.76 12.19 -10.28
C GLU A 106 -8.40 11.91 -9.64
N ASP A 107 -8.22 10.73 -9.04
CA ASP A 107 -6.95 10.30 -8.45
C ASP A 107 -5.85 10.16 -9.52
N PHE A 108 -6.23 9.71 -10.72
CA PHE A 108 -5.29 9.60 -11.83
C PHE A 108 -4.80 10.97 -12.31
N GLN A 109 -5.66 11.98 -12.33
CA GLN A 109 -5.26 13.37 -12.65
C GLN A 109 -4.36 13.97 -11.56
N GLN A 110 -4.55 13.57 -10.30
CA GLN A 110 -3.69 13.98 -9.18
C GLN A 110 -2.30 13.32 -9.18
N GLY A 111 -2.05 12.34 -10.06
CA GLY A 111 -0.75 11.70 -10.13
C GLY A 111 -0.67 10.28 -9.59
N TYR A 112 -1.77 9.71 -9.11
CA TYR A 112 -1.75 8.37 -8.53
C TYR A 112 -1.90 7.27 -9.58
N CYS A 113 -1.16 6.18 -9.39
CA CYS A 113 -1.25 4.96 -10.22
C CYS A 113 -1.81 3.76 -9.47
N VAL A 114 -1.83 3.83 -8.13
CA VAL A 114 -2.43 2.82 -7.26
C VAL A 114 -3.12 3.54 -6.10
N THR A 115 -4.34 3.14 -5.81
CA THR A 115 -5.11 3.62 -4.66
C THR A 115 -5.54 2.45 -3.80
N GLY A 116 -6.00 2.70 -2.58
CA GLY A 116 -6.29 1.61 -1.67
C GLY A 116 -6.59 2.03 -0.25
N THR A 117 -6.72 1.03 0.60
CA THR A 117 -7.05 1.18 2.01
C THR A 117 -6.08 0.39 2.87
N LEU A 118 -5.87 0.89 4.07
CA LEU A 118 -5.12 0.23 5.13
C LEU A 118 -6.03 0.06 6.35
N GLU A 119 -6.26 -1.19 6.70
CA GLU A 119 -6.93 -1.61 7.90
C GLU A 119 -5.88 -2.05 8.93
N ARG A 120 -6.07 -1.65 10.19
CA ARG A 120 -5.27 -2.10 11.34
C ARG A 120 -6.20 -2.64 12.41
N GLY A 121 -5.73 -3.61 13.18
CA GLY A 121 -6.55 -4.23 14.21
C GLY A 121 -5.88 -5.42 14.90
N ASP A 122 -6.72 -6.21 15.55
CA ASP A 122 -6.42 -7.59 15.93
C ASP A 122 -7.23 -8.53 15.05
N LYS A 123 -6.54 -9.28 14.19
CA LYS A 123 -7.22 -10.19 13.25
C LYS A 123 -7.90 -11.35 13.99
N ARG A 124 -7.40 -11.76 15.16
CA ARG A 124 -7.97 -12.87 15.93
C ARG A 124 -9.30 -12.51 16.56
N LYS A 125 -9.47 -11.23 16.90
CA LYS A 125 -10.73 -10.68 17.42
C LYS A 125 -11.70 -10.22 16.34
N GLY A 126 -11.26 -10.21 15.08
CA GLY A 126 -12.06 -9.71 13.95
C GLY A 126 -12.15 -8.19 13.89
N GLU A 127 -11.25 -7.48 14.57
CA GLU A 127 -11.32 -6.02 14.80
C GLU A 127 -10.44 -5.24 13.82
N LEU A 128 -10.39 -5.65 12.53
CA LEU A 128 -9.69 -4.84 11.52
C LEU A 128 -10.56 -3.65 11.14
N GLN A 129 -10.06 -2.45 11.41
CA GLN A 129 -10.78 -1.20 11.14
C GLN A 129 -9.99 -0.35 10.15
N LEU A 130 -10.69 0.36 9.26
CA LEU A 130 -10.09 1.28 8.30
C LEU A 130 -9.43 2.44 9.05
N THR A 131 -8.12 2.60 8.86
CA THR A 131 -7.37 3.67 9.52
C THR A 131 -6.86 4.71 8.54
N GLN A 132 -6.47 4.29 7.33
CA GLN A 132 -5.79 5.15 6.36
C GLN A 132 -6.14 4.76 4.92
N TYR A 133 -6.10 5.74 4.01
CA TYR A 133 -6.05 5.52 2.58
C TYR A 133 -4.60 5.37 2.12
N ALA A 134 -4.36 4.50 1.14
CA ALA A 134 -3.04 4.11 0.67
C ALA A 134 -2.88 4.45 -0.82
N MET A 135 -1.96 5.35 -1.13
CA MET A 135 -1.76 5.84 -2.50
C MET A 135 -0.31 5.65 -2.98
N VAL A 136 -0.12 5.32 -4.24
CA VAL A 136 1.20 5.32 -4.91
C VAL A 136 1.19 6.37 -6.01
N LYS A 137 2.19 7.26 -5.97
CA LYS A 137 2.35 8.33 -6.95
C LYS A 137 3.21 7.84 -8.12
N ARG A 138 2.85 8.28 -9.33
CA ARG A 138 3.59 8.02 -10.56
C ARG A 138 4.96 8.66 -10.55
N LYS A 139 5.94 7.96 -11.10
CA LYS A 139 7.27 8.51 -11.36
C LYS A 139 7.16 9.71 -12.30
N GLY A 140 7.72 10.85 -11.86
CA GLY A 140 7.72 12.11 -12.61
C GLY A 140 6.51 13.03 -12.35
N TYR A 141 5.70 12.75 -11.33
CA TYR A 141 4.56 13.58 -10.90
C TYR A 141 4.76 14.18 -9.51
#